data_AF-A0A1I8GEX4-F1
#
_entry.id   AF-A0A1I8GEX4-F1
#
_cell.length_a   1.000
_cell.length_b   1.000
_cell.length_c   1.000
_cell.angle_alpha   90.00
_cell.angle_beta   90.00
_cell.angle_gamma   90.00
#
_symmetry.space_group_name_H-M   'P 1'
#
loop_
_entity.id
_entity.type
_entity.pdbx_description
1 polymer ?
#
loop_
_entity_poly.entity_id
_entity_poly.type
_entity_poly.pdbx_seq_one_letter_code
_entity_poly.pdbx_strand_id
1 'polypeptide(L)'
;MSAAKSEAQATSGDSPAPVVICGAGIIGCSVAYYLAKRGVRSILLERVSVASAASGKAGGFLALDWCSGALNSLARESFRLHEELASELGADVIDYRRLDTLSVVFGNSSQSHSGASDLPDWVTGRVTECGLLGSQSSTAQVHPGKLTAALARKTAELVGS
;
A
#
# COMPACT_ATOMS: atom_id res chain seq x y z
N MET A 1 61.95 24.58 -20.20
CA MET A 1 60.48 24.79 -20.27
C MET A 1 60.00 23.95 -21.44
N SER A 2 59.27 22.86 -21.30
CA SER A 2 57.99 22.70 -20.61
C SER A 2 57.86 21.25 -20.14
N ALA A 3 57.55 21.04 -18.87
CA ALA A 3 57.19 19.72 -18.35
C ALA A 3 55.72 19.46 -18.70
N ALA A 4 55.46 18.43 -19.49
CA ALA A 4 54.11 17.94 -19.69
C ALA A 4 53.57 17.44 -18.34
N LYS A 5 52.58 18.15 -17.80
CA LYS A 5 51.79 17.65 -16.68
C LYS A 5 50.99 16.45 -17.18
N SER A 6 51.33 15.27 -16.69
CA SER A 6 50.44 14.10 -16.76
C SER A 6 49.22 14.41 -15.88
N GLU A 7 48.09 14.67 -16.52
CA GLU A 7 46.80 14.71 -15.84
C GLU A 7 46.46 13.28 -15.44
N ALA A 8 46.49 13.02 -14.14
CA ALA A 8 45.96 11.80 -13.57
C ALA A 8 44.44 11.77 -13.83
N GLN A 9 44.06 10.91 -14.76
CA GLN A 9 42.67 10.61 -15.06
C GLN A 9 42.04 10.00 -13.81
N ALA A 10 41.13 10.73 -13.17
CA ALA A 10 40.33 10.21 -12.08
C ALA A 10 39.54 9.02 -12.62
N THR A 11 39.88 7.82 -12.15
CA THR A 11 39.06 6.63 -12.38
C THR A 11 37.72 6.89 -11.72
N SER A 12 36.69 7.13 -12.52
CA SER A 12 35.31 7.22 -12.06
C SER A 12 34.97 5.88 -11.43
N GLY A 13 35.05 5.82 -10.09
CA GLY A 13 34.68 4.65 -9.33
C GLY A 13 33.29 4.20 -9.75
N ASP A 14 33.17 2.93 -10.10
CA ASP A 14 31.99 2.24 -10.62
C ASP A 14 30.89 2.21 -9.55
N SER A 15 30.31 3.37 -9.25
CA SER A 15 29.12 3.45 -8.43
C SER A 15 27.99 2.87 -9.27
N PRO A 16 27.32 1.80 -8.81
CA PRO A 16 26.26 1.17 -9.60
C PRO A 16 25.24 2.22 -10.03
N ALA A 17 24.84 2.15 -11.30
CA ALA A 17 23.90 3.09 -11.89
C ALA A 17 22.62 3.18 -11.03
N PRO A 18 22.09 4.39 -10.78
CA PRO A 18 20.93 4.57 -9.92
C PRO A 18 19.69 3.91 -10.54
N VAL A 19 18.89 3.24 -9.70
CA VAL A 19 17.59 2.71 -10.14
C VAL A 19 16.62 3.87 -10.32
N VAL A 20 16.05 4.04 -11.51
CA VAL A 20 15.04 5.06 -11.78
C VAL A 20 13.65 4.41 -11.79
N ILE A 21 12.75 4.91 -10.96
CA ILE A 21 11.37 4.42 -10.82
C ILE A 21 10.44 5.51 -11.36
N CYS A 22 9.67 5.17 -12.40
CA CYS A 22 8.72 6.08 -13.02
C CYS A 22 7.31 5.83 -12.45
N GLY A 23 6.84 6.76 -11.62
CA GLY A 23 5.50 6.77 -11.02
C GLY A 23 5.54 6.64 -9.50
N ALA A 24 5.00 7.61 -8.77
CA ALA A 24 4.91 7.61 -7.31
C ALA A 24 3.52 7.15 -6.80
N GLY A 25 3.00 6.08 -7.40
CA GLY A 25 1.89 5.30 -6.85
C GLY A 25 2.37 4.28 -5.82
N ILE A 26 1.45 3.48 -5.29
CA ILE A 26 1.76 2.48 -4.25
C ILE A 26 2.85 1.50 -4.69
N ILE A 27 2.85 1.08 -5.96
CA ILE A 27 3.86 0.16 -6.48
C ILE A 27 5.24 0.82 -6.51
N GLY A 28 5.35 2.02 -7.08
CA GLY A 28 6.63 2.74 -7.17
C GLY A 28 7.20 3.11 -5.81
N CYS A 29 6.36 3.60 -4.89
CA CYS A 29 6.78 3.90 -3.52
C CYS A 29 7.18 2.64 -2.74
N SER A 30 6.49 1.52 -2.92
CA SER A 30 6.89 0.25 -2.30
C SER A 30 8.23 -0.25 -2.85
N VAL A 31 8.45 -0.19 -4.16
CA VAL A 31 9.74 -0.57 -4.76
C VAL A 31 10.85 0.31 -4.20
N ALA A 32 10.67 1.64 -4.18
CA ALA A 32 11.65 2.56 -3.65
C ALA A 32 11.98 2.27 -2.17
N TYR A 33 10.94 2.04 -1.36
CA TYR A 33 11.07 1.71 0.06
C TYR A 33 11.88 0.43 0.31
N TYR A 34 11.53 -0.65 -0.37
CA TYR A 34 12.24 -1.93 -0.19
C TYR A 34 13.62 -1.97 -0.86
N LEU A 35 13.92 -1.09 -1.82
CA LEU A 35 15.28 -0.85 -2.28
C LEU A 35 16.10 -0.09 -1.24
N ALA A 36 15.53 0.96 -0.64
CA ALA A 36 16.18 1.73 0.42
C ALA A 36 16.47 0.87 1.66
N LYS A 37 15.55 0.00 2.10
CA LYS A 37 15.81 -0.97 3.19
C LYS A 37 17.00 -1.91 2.91
N ARG A 38 17.39 -2.07 1.64
CA ARG A 38 18.52 -2.90 1.20
C ARG A 38 19.77 -2.07 0.86
N GLY A 39 19.77 -0.76 1.14
CA GLY A 39 20.89 0.14 0.83
C GLY A 39 21.02 0.48 -0.66
N VAL A 40 20.02 0.17 -1.48
CA VAL A 40 20.03 0.49 -2.91
C VAL A 40 19.39 1.85 -3.14
N ARG A 41 20.18 2.79 -3.67
CA ARG A 41 19.69 4.12 -4.02
C ARG A 41 18.78 4.07 -5.25
N SER A 42 17.66 4.78 -5.19
CA SER A 42 16.73 4.94 -6.31
C SER A 42 16.25 6.38 -6.44
N ILE A 43 15.84 6.75 -7.65
CA ILE A 43 15.23 8.04 -7.98
C ILE A 43 13.77 7.76 -8.34
N LEU A 44 12.83 8.33 -7.56
CA LEU A 44 11.40 8.23 -7.82
C LEU A 44 10.93 9.46 -8.60
N LEU A 45 10.50 9.27 -9.84
CA LEU A 45 10.00 10.33 -10.72
C LEU A 45 8.48 10.28 -10.78
N GLU A 46 7.83 11.42 -10.55
CA GLU A 46 6.38 11.58 -10.64
C GLU A 46 6.05 12.92 -11.30
N ARG A 47 5.03 12.93 -12.15
CA ARG A 47 4.63 14.12 -12.90
C ARG A 47 3.85 15.11 -12.05
N VAL A 48 3.02 14.63 -11.12
CA VAL A 48 2.09 15.48 -10.36
C VAL A 48 2.48 15.52 -8.88
N SER A 49 2.14 14.49 -8.13
CA SER A 49 2.50 14.33 -6.72
C SER A 49 2.35 12.86 -6.33
N VAL A 50 3.02 12.48 -5.24
CA VAL A 50 2.88 11.14 -4.64
C VAL A 50 1.40 10.82 -4.42
N ALA A 51 0.99 9.62 -4.82
CA ALA A 51 -0.38 9.11 -4.71
C ALA A 51 -1.46 9.95 -5.42
N SER A 52 -1.12 10.78 -6.41
CA SER A 52 -2.09 11.66 -7.10
C SER A 52 -3.18 10.94 -7.91
N ALA A 53 -2.95 9.69 -8.31
CA ALA A 53 -3.84 8.90 -9.17
C ALA A 53 -4.53 7.76 -8.38
N ALA A 54 -4.68 6.58 -8.99
CA ALA A 54 -5.41 5.44 -8.44
C ALA A 54 -5.01 5.09 -6.99
N SER A 55 -3.71 5.12 -6.67
CA SER A 55 -3.20 4.74 -5.34
C SER A 55 -3.63 5.68 -4.22
N GLY A 56 -3.93 6.96 -4.48
CA GLY A 56 -4.48 7.86 -3.46
C GLY A 56 -6.00 7.87 -3.40
N LYS A 57 -6.67 7.27 -4.39
CA LYS A 57 -8.14 7.29 -4.57
C LYS A 57 -8.78 5.90 -4.37
N ALA A 58 -8.00 4.86 -4.14
CA ALA A 58 -8.49 3.51 -3.89
C ALA A 58 -9.27 3.43 -2.56
N GLY A 59 -10.10 2.40 -2.40
CA GLY A 59 -10.88 2.15 -1.17
C GLY A 59 -10.08 1.58 0.01
N GLY A 60 -8.84 1.11 -0.24
CA GLY A 60 -7.90 0.67 0.80
C GLY A 60 -8.27 -0.61 1.53
N PHE A 61 -9.23 -1.37 1.01
CA PHE A 61 -9.65 -2.64 1.56
C PHE A 61 -8.63 -3.74 1.29
N LEU A 62 -8.38 -4.57 2.30
CA LEU A 62 -7.45 -5.69 2.28
C LEU A 62 -8.18 -6.96 2.69
N ALA A 63 -8.08 -8.01 1.88
CA ALA A 63 -8.65 -9.31 2.17
C ALA A 63 -7.57 -10.40 2.08
N LEU A 64 -7.53 -11.26 3.09
CA LEU A 64 -6.55 -12.33 3.21
C LEU A 64 -6.75 -13.43 2.16
N ASP A 65 -8.01 -13.74 1.84
CA ASP A 65 -8.41 -14.99 1.20
C ASP A 65 -9.43 -14.82 0.07
N TRP A 66 -9.65 -13.59 -0.42
CA TRP A 66 -10.57 -13.33 -1.54
C TRP A 66 -9.97 -13.57 -2.92
N CYS A 67 -8.67 -13.90 -2.99
CA CYS A 67 -8.00 -14.27 -4.23
C CYS A 67 -7.88 -15.80 -4.38
N SER A 68 -8.02 -16.29 -5.60
CA SER A 68 -7.93 -17.72 -5.94
C SER A 68 -6.73 -18.02 -6.85
N GLY A 69 -6.41 -19.32 -6.98
CA GLY A 69 -5.33 -19.80 -7.83
C GLY A 69 -3.96 -19.23 -7.46
N ALA A 70 -3.18 -18.85 -8.47
CA ALA A 70 -1.81 -18.36 -8.31
C ALA A 70 -1.69 -17.06 -7.48
N LEU A 71 -2.78 -16.30 -7.32
CA LEU A 71 -2.77 -15.04 -6.57
C LEU A 71 -3.02 -15.22 -5.07
N ASN A 72 -3.46 -16.41 -4.61
CA ASN A 72 -3.81 -16.63 -3.21
C ASN A 72 -2.60 -16.46 -2.27
N SER A 73 -1.46 -17.05 -2.61
CA SER A 73 -0.22 -16.90 -1.82
C SER A 73 0.25 -15.44 -1.77
N LEU A 74 0.13 -14.72 -2.89
CA LEU A 74 0.48 -13.30 -2.95
C LEU A 74 -0.46 -12.43 -2.12
N ALA A 75 -1.77 -12.71 -2.13
CA ALA A 75 -2.73 -11.98 -1.30
C ALA A 75 -2.45 -12.16 0.18
N ARG A 76 -2.17 -13.39 0.62
CA ARG A 76 -1.81 -13.70 2.01
C ARG A 76 -0.54 -13.00 2.45
N GLU A 77 0.48 -13.01 1.59
CA GLU A 77 1.74 -12.34 1.89
C GLU A 77 1.58 -10.81 1.91
N SER A 78 0.85 -10.25 0.93
CA SER A 78 0.51 -8.82 0.92
C SER A 78 -0.20 -8.41 2.20
N PHE A 79 -1.18 -9.19 2.65
CA PHE A 79 -1.94 -8.91 3.87
C PHE A 79 -1.05 -8.90 5.12
N ARG A 80 -0.15 -9.89 5.24
CA ARG A 80 0.86 -9.96 6.31
C ARG A 80 1.80 -8.74 6.28
N LEU A 81 2.30 -8.38 5.09
CA LEU A 81 3.18 -7.23 4.91
C LEU A 81 2.51 -5.89 5.27
N HIS A 82 1.21 -5.73 5.05
CA HIS A 82 0.49 -4.51 5.45
C HIS A 82 0.45 -4.35 6.98
N GLU A 83 0.32 -5.45 7.73
CA GLU A 83 0.37 -5.43 9.19
C GLU A 83 1.78 -5.11 9.71
N GLU A 84 2.82 -5.65 9.06
CA GLU A 84 4.21 -5.26 9.35
C GLU A 84 4.46 -3.79 9.07
N LEU A 85 3.99 -3.27 7.92
CA LEU A 85 4.08 -1.85 7.58
C LEU A 85 3.32 -0.97 8.57
N ALA A 86 2.18 -1.41 9.08
CA ALA A 86 1.48 -0.69 10.15
C ALA A 86 2.30 -0.63 11.43
N SER A 87 3.03 -1.70 11.75
CA SER A 87 3.94 -1.74 12.90
C SER A 87 5.18 -0.86 12.69
N GLU A 88 5.75 -0.84 11.48
CA GLU A 88 6.95 -0.07 11.14
C GLU A 88 6.69 1.43 10.94
N LEU A 89 5.58 1.79 10.28
CA LEU A 89 5.24 3.17 9.92
C LEU A 89 4.32 3.84 10.94
N GLY A 90 3.69 3.06 11.82
CA GLY A 90 2.64 3.48 12.74
C GLY A 90 1.24 3.31 12.14
N ALA A 91 0.38 2.54 12.81
CA ALA A 91 -0.97 2.24 12.34
C ALA A 91 -1.81 3.52 12.14
N ASP A 92 -1.71 4.49 13.06
CA ASP A 92 -2.40 5.78 12.96
C ASP A 92 -1.86 6.68 11.84
N VAL A 93 -0.60 6.47 11.42
CA VAL A 93 0.01 7.25 10.33
C VAL A 93 -0.58 6.84 8.99
N ILE A 94 -0.94 5.57 8.83
CA ILE A 94 -1.48 5.01 7.59
C ILE A 94 -2.97 4.65 7.68
N ASP A 95 -3.62 4.95 8.81
CA ASP A 95 -4.98 4.51 9.17
C ASP A 95 -5.21 3.00 8.97
N TYR A 96 -4.25 2.17 9.38
CA TYR A 96 -4.40 0.72 9.32
C TYR A 96 -5.32 0.23 10.45
N ARG A 97 -6.30 -0.61 10.10
CA ARG A 97 -7.15 -1.30 11.07
C ARG A 97 -7.62 -2.65 10.55
N ARG A 98 -7.77 -3.60 11.48
CA ARG A 98 -8.56 -4.82 11.28
C ARG A 98 -10.04 -4.47 11.36
N LEU A 99 -10.89 -5.12 10.57
CA LEU A 99 -12.34 -4.85 10.60
C LEU A 99 -13.15 -6.06 10.17
N ASP A 100 -14.40 -6.11 10.63
CA ASP A 100 -15.40 -7.04 10.11
C ASP A 100 -16.04 -6.45 8.85
N THR A 101 -16.25 -7.31 7.84
CA THR A 101 -16.73 -6.92 6.51
C THR A 101 -18.06 -7.61 6.24
N LEU A 102 -19.08 -6.82 5.89
CA LEU A 102 -20.42 -7.32 5.58
C LEU A 102 -20.72 -7.16 4.08
N SER A 103 -21.41 -8.14 3.51
CA SER A 103 -22.18 -8.01 2.27
C SER A 103 -23.61 -7.62 2.63
N VAL A 104 -24.15 -6.62 1.97
CA VAL A 104 -25.53 -6.16 2.19
C VAL A 104 -26.22 -6.01 0.84
N VAL A 105 -27.37 -6.66 0.69
CA VAL A 105 -28.23 -6.55 -0.51
C VAL A 105 -29.48 -5.75 -0.14
N PHE A 106 -29.74 -4.72 -0.94
CA PHE A 106 -30.94 -3.90 -0.81
C PHE A 106 -31.98 -4.32 -1.85
N GLY A 107 -33.25 -4.35 -1.45
CA GLY A 107 -34.33 -4.75 -2.33
C GLY A 107 -35.69 -4.16 -1.96
N ASN A 108 -36.65 -4.32 -2.87
CA ASN A 108 -38.01 -3.80 -2.73
C ASN A 108 -39.00 -4.83 -2.18
N SER A 109 -38.57 -6.06 -1.88
CA SER A 109 -39.45 -7.13 -1.43
C SER A 109 -39.97 -6.90 0.00
N SER A 110 -41.17 -7.39 0.26
CA SER A 110 -41.86 -7.31 1.56
C SER A 110 -41.38 -8.38 2.56
N GLN A 111 -40.48 -9.28 2.14
CA GLN A 111 -39.95 -10.34 2.99
C GLN A 111 -38.61 -9.90 3.58
N SER A 112 -38.61 -9.51 4.85
CA SER A 112 -37.40 -9.32 5.64
C SER A 112 -36.84 -10.69 6.01
N HIS A 113 -35.67 -11.05 5.50
CA HIS A 113 -34.94 -12.20 6.06
C HIS A 113 -34.18 -11.79 7.33
N SER A 114 -34.07 -12.72 8.26
CA SER A 114 -33.66 -12.56 9.67
C SER A 114 -32.18 -12.20 9.91
N GLY A 115 -31.49 -11.60 8.94
CA GLY A 115 -30.09 -11.12 9.10
C GLY A 115 -29.99 -9.69 9.63
N ALA A 116 -31.13 -9.04 9.93
CA ALA A 116 -31.19 -7.62 10.28
C ALA A 116 -30.67 -7.29 11.70
N SER A 117 -30.47 -8.26 12.59
CA SER A 117 -30.03 -8.01 13.98
C SER A 117 -28.56 -7.61 14.10
N ASP A 118 -27.73 -7.94 13.11
CA ASP A 118 -26.28 -7.73 13.16
C ASP A 118 -25.82 -6.56 12.26
N LEU A 119 -26.78 -5.81 11.71
CA LEU A 119 -26.48 -4.63 10.91
C LEU A 119 -26.07 -3.46 11.80
N PRO A 120 -25.03 -2.70 11.42
CA PRO A 120 -24.72 -1.44 12.08
C PRO A 120 -25.93 -0.48 12.03
N ASP A 121 -26.11 0.28 13.09
CA ASP A 121 -27.22 1.22 13.30
C ASP A 121 -27.35 2.30 12.21
N TRP A 122 -26.23 2.64 11.56
CA TRP A 122 -26.19 3.59 10.44
C TRP A 122 -26.64 2.99 9.09
N VAL A 123 -26.80 1.66 8.97
CA VAL A 123 -27.30 1.03 7.75
C VAL A 123 -28.80 1.25 7.65
N THR A 124 -29.20 2.27 6.91
CA THR A 124 -30.61 2.60 6.66
C THR A 124 -31.09 2.01 5.34
N GLY A 125 -32.30 1.45 5.30
CA GLY A 125 -32.94 0.98 4.07
C GLY A 125 -33.55 -0.41 4.21
N ARG A 126 -34.21 -0.89 3.14
CA ARG A 126 -34.76 -2.24 3.10
C ARG A 126 -33.66 -3.22 2.68
N VAL A 127 -32.96 -3.75 3.67
CA VAL A 127 -32.00 -4.84 3.49
C VAL A 127 -32.76 -6.15 3.35
N THR A 128 -32.53 -6.85 2.25
CA THR A 128 -33.12 -8.16 1.96
C THR A 128 -32.19 -9.31 2.35
N GLU A 129 -30.87 -9.06 2.36
CA GLU A 129 -29.85 -10.04 2.73
C GLU A 129 -28.64 -9.33 3.36
N CYS A 130 -28.08 -9.92 4.41
CA CYS A 130 -26.83 -9.48 5.02
C CYS A 130 -26.00 -10.71 5.40
N GLY A 131 -24.70 -10.68 5.14
CA GLY A 131 -23.78 -11.76 5.48
C GLY A 131 -22.37 -11.27 5.78
N LEU A 132 -21.69 -11.95 6.71
CA LEU A 132 -20.30 -11.68 7.04
C LEU A 132 -19.38 -12.21 5.92
N LEU A 133 -18.69 -11.31 5.22
CA LEU A 133 -17.71 -11.65 4.18
C LEU A 133 -16.30 -11.82 4.74
N GLY A 134 -16.01 -11.22 5.89
CA GLY A 134 -14.71 -11.28 6.53
C GLY A 134 -14.78 -10.75 7.95
N SER A 135 -13.80 -11.12 8.75
CA SER A 135 -13.70 -10.65 10.14
C SER A 135 -12.38 -9.94 10.36
N GLN A 136 -12.17 -9.43 11.57
CA GLN A 136 -10.86 -8.92 11.99
C GLN A 136 -9.70 -9.94 11.86
N SER A 137 -9.94 -11.23 11.59
CA SER A 137 -8.88 -12.18 11.25
C SER A 137 -8.58 -12.30 9.74
N SER A 138 -9.51 -11.93 8.86
CA SER A 138 -9.37 -12.09 7.40
C SER A 138 -9.46 -10.78 6.59
N THR A 139 -9.90 -9.68 7.20
CA THR A 139 -10.06 -8.38 6.54
C THR A 139 -9.45 -7.21 7.32
N ALA A 140 -8.96 -6.23 6.58
CA ALA A 140 -8.38 -5.00 7.09
C ALA A 140 -8.60 -3.84 6.11
N GLN A 141 -8.25 -2.64 6.56
CA GLN A 141 -8.21 -1.45 5.72
C GLN A 141 -7.00 -0.59 6.09
N VAL A 142 -6.52 0.14 5.09
CA VAL A 142 -5.50 1.18 5.22
C VAL A 142 -5.96 2.40 4.42
N HIS A 143 -5.53 3.61 4.79
CA HIS A 143 -5.74 4.77 3.93
C HIS A 143 -4.69 4.76 2.79
N PRO A 144 -5.09 4.59 1.51
CA PRO A 144 -4.12 4.33 0.43
C PRO A 144 -3.17 5.49 0.15
N GLY A 145 -3.69 6.72 0.18
CA GLY A 145 -2.88 7.93 0.07
C GLY A 145 -1.85 8.08 1.20
N LYS A 146 -2.26 7.88 2.45
CA LYS A 146 -1.36 7.95 3.62
C LYS A 146 -0.29 6.87 3.59
N LEU A 147 -0.65 5.61 3.27
CA LEU A 147 0.32 4.53 3.11
C LEU A 147 1.37 4.85 2.04
N THR A 148 0.92 5.25 0.84
CA THR A 148 1.81 5.57 -0.28
C THR A 148 2.75 6.73 0.09
N ALA A 149 2.22 7.78 0.72
CA ALA A 149 3.02 8.93 1.18
C ALA A 149 4.00 8.55 2.30
N ALA A 150 3.60 7.69 3.24
CA ALA A 150 4.45 7.23 4.33
C ALA A 150 5.64 6.41 3.80
N LEU A 151 5.42 5.53 2.83
CA LEU A 151 6.50 4.79 2.16
C LEU A 151 7.49 5.73 1.46
N ALA A 152 6.99 6.73 0.72
CA ALA A 152 7.85 7.72 0.06
C ALA A 152 8.69 8.53 1.06
N ARG A 153 8.08 9.00 2.17
CA ARG A 153 8.81 9.70 3.24
C ARG A 153 9.85 8.80 3.89
N LYS A 154 9.48 7.57 4.25
CA LYS A 154 10.39 6.63 4.91
C LYS A 154 11.57 6.25 4.02
N THR A 155 11.34 6.15 2.71
CA THR A 155 12.42 5.98 1.73
C THR A 155 13.43 7.13 1.77
N ALA A 156 12.95 8.38 1.81
CA ALA A 156 13.82 9.55 1.88
C ALA A 156 14.63 9.61 3.19
N GLU A 157 14.04 9.22 4.32
CA GLU A 157 14.74 9.09 5.60
C GLU A 157 15.87 8.06 5.55
N LEU A 158 15.61 6.87 4.98
CA LEU A 158 16.58 5.77 4.91
C LEU A 158 17.77 6.05 3.99
N VAL A 159 17.61 6.93 3.00
CA VAL A 159 18.69 7.31 2.07
C VAL A 159 19.44 8.55 2.55
N GLY A 160 18.84 9.35 3.43
CA GLY A 160 19.45 10.54 4.03
C GLY A 160 20.28 10.28 5.29
N SER A 161 20.17 9.08 5.88
CA SER A 161 20.97 8.57 7.01
C SER A 161 22.19 7.80 6.54
#